data_AF-A0A1G7JRK9-F1
#
_entry.id   AF-A0A1G7JRK9-F1
#
_cell.length_a   1.000
_cell.length_b   1.000
_cell.length_c   1.000
_cell.angle_alpha   90.00
_cell.angle_beta   90.00
_cell.angle_gamma   90.00
#
_symmetry.space_group_name_H-M   'P 1'
#
loop_
_entity.id
_entity.type
_entity.pdbx_description
1 polymer ?
#
loop_
_entity_poly.entity_id
_entity_poly.type
_entity_poly.pdbx_seq_one_letter_code
_entity_poly.pdbx_strand_id
1 'polypeptide(L)'
;MKKGHLIIISILLVILSFWLGMRFERELTSWDEIGKPEVEKKQIYFPDKLTSLYIKSNNWGLTYDHKITVISTSPVSEFKADSITEYIFYGFDGLIYKAVNDTLKIYSRQKPKIPTDFDSEVYIDLIEIKNNSEWNKLKQEIHDGFQYFE
;
A
#
# COMPACT_ATOMS: atom_id res chain seq x y z
N MET A 1 -61.23 -11.02 -8.55
CA MET A 1 -60.20 -10.08 -9.05
C MET A 1 -60.48 -9.75 -10.51
N LYS A 2 -60.63 -8.46 -10.86
CA LYS A 2 -60.78 -8.04 -12.27
C LYS A 2 -59.45 -8.26 -13.01
N LYS A 3 -59.49 -8.73 -14.26
CA LYS A 3 -58.29 -9.03 -15.09
C LYS A 3 -57.24 -7.89 -15.08
N GLY A 4 -57.68 -6.63 -14.97
CA GLY A 4 -56.79 -5.47 -14.84
C GLY A 4 -55.90 -5.45 -13.59
N HIS A 5 -56.35 -5.98 -12.45
CA HIS A 5 -55.50 -6.05 -11.24
C HIS A 5 -54.38 -7.09 -11.37
N LEU A 6 -54.62 -8.20 -12.07
CA LEU A 6 -53.58 -9.20 -12.34
C LEU A 6 -52.45 -8.64 -13.21
N ILE A 7 -52.79 -7.82 -14.21
CA ILE A 7 -51.80 -7.17 -15.08
C ILE A 7 -50.94 -6.19 -14.29
N ILE A 8 -51.55 -5.37 -13.44
CA ILE A 8 -50.83 -4.39 -12.60
C ILE A 8 -49.87 -5.09 -11.63
N ILE A 9 -50.32 -6.18 -10.98
CA ILE A 9 -49.49 -6.97 -10.07
C ILE A 9 -48.30 -7.58 -10.82
N SER A 10 -48.51 -8.09 -12.05
CA SER A 10 -47.43 -8.65 -12.85
C SER A 10 -46.38 -7.61 -13.24
N ILE A 11 -46.80 -6.39 -13.59
CA ILE A 11 -45.89 -5.29 -13.92
C ILE A 11 -45.08 -4.87 -12.69
N LEU A 12 -45.72 -4.77 -11.53
CA LEU A 12 -45.05 -4.44 -10.26
C LEU A 12 -44.01 -5.50 -9.88
N LEU A 13 -44.29 -6.79 -10.09
CA LEU A 13 -43.34 -7.87 -9.82
C LEU A 13 -42.11 -7.80 -10.71
N VAL A 14 -42.27 -7.45 -12.00
CA VAL A 14 -41.14 -7.28 -12.92
C VAL A 14 -40.26 -6.09 -12.50
N ILE A 15 -40.87 -4.97 -12.14
CA ILE A 15 -40.12 -3.79 -11.66
C ILE A 15 -39.39 -4.11 -10.35
N LEU A 16 -40.04 -4.82 -9.43
CA LEU A 16 -39.46 -5.20 -8.15
C LEU A 16 -38.28 -6.16 -8.32
N SER A 17 -38.41 -7.17 -9.19
CA SER A 17 -37.33 -8.12 -9.47
C SER A 17 -36.16 -7.47 -10.19
N PHE A 18 -36.42 -6.54 -11.12
CA PHE A 18 -35.38 -5.72 -11.74
C PHE A 18 -34.64 -4.85 -10.71
N TRP A 19 -35.37 -4.22 -9.78
CA TRP A 19 -34.79 -3.40 -8.72
C TRP A 19 -33.95 -4.22 -7.73
N LEU A 20 -34.42 -5.41 -7.35
CA LEU A 20 -33.67 -6.36 -6.52
C LEU A 20 -32.39 -6.86 -7.21
N GLY A 21 -32.47 -7.19 -8.50
CA GLY A 21 -31.31 -7.60 -9.30
C GLY A 21 -30.21 -6.54 -9.33
N MET A 22 -30.58 -5.28 -9.60
CA MET A 22 -29.62 -4.17 -9.58
C MET A 22 -28.98 -3.93 -8.21
N ARG A 23 -29.70 -4.18 -7.10
CA ARG A 23 -29.12 -4.10 -5.75
C ARG A 23 -28.10 -5.22 -5.50
N PHE A 24 -28.44 -6.44 -5.90
CA PHE A 24 -27.60 -7.61 -5.69
C PHE A 24 -26.28 -7.53 -6.48
N GLU A 25 -26.32 -7.07 -7.73
CA GLU A 25 -25.12 -6.84 -8.54
C GLU A 25 -24.19 -5.79 -7.90
N ARG A 26 -24.73 -4.69 -7.37
CA ARG A 26 -23.94 -3.66 -6.68
C ARG A 26 -23.27 -4.18 -5.41
N GLU A 27 -23.95 -5.06 -4.68
CA GLU A 27 -23.35 -5.72 -3.53
C GLU A 27 -22.27 -6.71 -3.99
N LEU A 28 -22.50 -7.57 -4.98
CA LEU A 28 -21.44 -8.48 -5.46
C LEU A 28 -20.18 -7.76 -5.93
N THR A 29 -20.32 -6.66 -6.68
CA THR A 29 -19.17 -5.86 -7.13
C THR A 29 -18.39 -5.25 -5.95
N SER A 30 -19.07 -4.86 -4.87
CA SER A 30 -18.37 -4.34 -3.68
C SER A 30 -17.59 -5.45 -2.96
N TRP A 31 -18.08 -6.68 -2.95
CA TRP A 31 -17.36 -7.82 -2.39
C TRP A 31 -16.13 -8.20 -3.20
N ASP A 32 -16.18 -8.08 -4.53
CA ASP A 32 -15.00 -8.27 -5.40
C ASP A 32 -13.93 -7.20 -5.19
N GLU A 33 -14.27 -6.05 -4.58
CA GLU A 33 -13.30 -5.01 -4.21
C GLU A 33 -12.72 -5.20 -2.81
N ILE A 34 -13.42 -5.92 -1.92
CA ILE A 34 -12.95 -6.18 -0.56
C ILE A 34 -11.75 -7.14 -0.59
N GLY A 35 -10.62 -6.69 -0.07
CA GLY A 35 -9.39 -7.48 0.02
C GLY A 35 -8.51 -7.46 -1.22
N LYS A 36 -8.85 -6.65 -2.24
CA LYS A 36 -7.92 -6.35 -3.34
C LYS A 36 -6.67 -5.66 -2.79
N PRO A 37 -5.48 -5.98 -3.35
CA PRO A 37 -4.24 -5.35 -2.93
C PRO A 37 -4.27 -3.85 -3.19
N GLU A 38 -4.06 -3.07 -2.15
CA GLU A 38 -3.82 -1.63 -2.25
C GLU A 38 -2.32 -1.40 -2.36
N VAL A 39 -1.90 -0.82 -3.48
CA VAL A 39 -0.50 -0.53 -3.77
C VAL A 39 -0.25 0.96 -3.66
N GLU A 40 0.59 1.35 -2.71
CA GLU A 40 1.11 2.72 -2.62
C GLU A 40 2.54 2.78 -3.13
N LYS A 41 2.91 3.90 -3.75
CA LYS A 41 4.26 4.13 -4.26
C LYS A 41 4.67 5.58 -4.05
N LYS A 42 5.90 5.76 -3.59
CA LYS A 42 6.52 7.06 -3.43
C LYS A 42 7.94 7.06 -3.99
N GLN A 43 8.23 8.03 -4.85
CA GLN A 43 9.56 8.27 -5.38
C GLN A 43 10.36 9.17 -4.41
N ILE A 44 11.63 8.85 -4.24
CA ILE A 44 12.60 9.63 -3.48
C ILE A 44 13.64 10.16 -4.45
N TYR A 45 13.74 11.47 -4.52
CA TYR A 45 14.63 12.17 -5.42
C TYR A 45 15.94 12.55 -4.73
N PHE A 46 17.05 12.35 -5.43
CA PHE A 46 18.39 12.70 -5.02
C PHE A 46 18.96 13.68 -6.06
N PRO A 47 19.14 14.98 -5.73
CA PRO A 47 19.47 16.02 -6.71
C PRO A 47 20.72 15.73 -7.55
N ASP A 48 21.73 15.12 -6.94
CA ASP A 48 23.04 14.90 -7.55
C ASP A 48 23.20 13.47 -8.13
N LYS A 49 22.12 12.69 -8.20
CA LYS A 49 22.14 11.30 -8.69
C LYS A 49 21.20 11.10 -9.87
N LEU A 50 21.63 10.23 -10.79
CA LEU A 50 20.79 9.78 -11.90
C LEU A 50 19.77 8.72 -11.44
N THR A 51 20.09 7.97 -10.39
CA THR A 51 19.22 6.92 -9.84
C THR A 51 18.21 7.50 -8.86
N SER A 52 16.93 7.20 -9.07
CA SER A 52 15.87 7.44 -8.08
C SER A 52 15.59 6.18 -7.29
N LEU A 53 15.20 6.33 -6.03
CA LEU A 53 14.69 5.24 -5.22
C LEU A 53 13.16 5.34 -5.12
N TYR A 54 12.52 4.19 -4.93
CA TYR A 54 11.08 4.09 -4.76
C TYR A 54 10.78 3.28 -3.51
N ILE A 55 9.92 3.81 -2.65
CA ILE A 55 9.28 3.03 -1.59
C ILE A 55 7.92 2.62 -2.13
N LYS A 56 7.60 1.32 -2.08
CA LYS A 56 6.32 0.77 -2.49
C LYS A 56 5.75 -0.05 -1.35
N SER A 57 4.46 0.00 -1.08
CA SER A 57 3.78 -0.97 -0.21
C SER A 57 2.68 -1.68 -0.99
N ASN A 58 2.42 -2.92 -0.59
CA ASN A 58 1.24 -3.65 -0.96
C ASN A 58 0.58 -4.14 0.32
N ASN A 59 -0.68 -3.75 0.51
CA ASN A 59 -1.50 -4.15 1.63
C ASN A 59 -2.71 -4.94 1.13
N TRP A 60 -2.97 -6.12 1.70
CA TRP A 60 -4.07 -6.98 1.28
C TRP A 60 -4.66 -7.76 2.46
N GLY A 61 -5.74 -8.50 2.19
CA GLY A 61 -6.51 -9.23 3.18
C GLY A 61 -7.73 -8.44 3.64
N LEU A 62 -8.76 -9.15 4.13
CA LEU A 62 -10.06 -8.56 4.48
C LEU A 62 -9.94 -7.49 5.58
N THR A 63 -8.95 -7.65 6.47
CA THR A 63 -8.67 -6.72 7.57
C THR A 63 -7.37 -5.94 7.36
N TYR A 64 -6.80 -5.95 6.14
CA TYR A 64 -5.50 -5.32 5.85
C TYR A 64 -4.38 -5.81 6.78
N ASP A 65 -4.39 -7.12 7.06
CA ASP A 65 -3.49 -7.82 7.97
C ASP A 65 -2.32 -8.47 7.25
N HIS A 66 -2.12 -8.16 5.95
CA HIS A 66 -0.93 -8.52 5.20
C HIS A 66 -0.33 -7.29 4.54
N LYS A 67 0.92 -6.98 4.86
CA LYS A 67 1.63 -5.84 4.29
C LYS A 67 3.08 -6.17 4.01
N ILE A 68 3.52 -5.77 2.82
CA ILE A 68 4.92 -5.78 2.41
C ILE A 68 5.26 -4.38 1.93
N THR A 69 6.37 -3.84 2.43
CA THR A 69 6.96 -2.59 1.95
C THR A 69 8.32 -2.89 1.35
N VAL A 70 8.61 -2.35 0.17
CA VAL A 70 9.89 -2.53 -0.51
C VAL A 70 10.56 -1.20 -0.83
N ILE A 71 11.90 -1.21 -0.82
CA ILE A 71 12.72 -0.15 -1.41
C ILE A 71 13.33 -0.70 -2.68
N SER A 72 13.08 -0.03 -3.78
CA SER A 72 13.39 -0.49 -5.13
C SER A 72 14.02 0.63 -5.94
N THR A 73 14.89 0.29 -6.88
CA THR A 73 15.36 1.21 -7.93
C THR A 73 14.43 1.20 -9.15
N SER A 74 13.51 0.23 -9.23
CA SER A 74 12.60 0.08 -10.36
C SER A 74 11.43 1.06 -10.29
N PRO A 75 11.20 1.86 -11.35
CA PRO A 75 10.04 2.76 -11.43
C PRO A 75 8.73 2.02 -11.72
N VAL A 76 8.73 0.70 -11.93
CA VAL A 76 7.51 -0.05 -12.26
C VAL A 76 6.51 0.04 -11.12
N SER A 77 5.25 0.39 -11.45
CA SER A 77 4.17 0.56 -10.47
C SER A 77 3.57 -0.77 -10.01
N GLU A 78 3.68 -1.83 -10.82
CA GLU A 78 3.28 -3.18 -10.42
C GLU A 78 4.08 -3.63 -9.20
N PHE A 79 3.37 -4.14 -8.20
CA PHE A 79 4.02 -4.63 -6.98
C PHE A 79 4.35 -6.11 -7.11
N LYS A 80 5.64 -6.40 -7.21
CA LYS A 80 6.17 -7.76 -7.08
C LYS A 80 7.49 -7.68 -6.34
N ALA A 81 7.46 -8.03 -5.06
CA ALA A 81 8.64 -8.00 -4.22
C ALA A 81 9.72 -8.95 -4.76
N ASP A 82 10.91 -8.43 -5.02
CA ASP A 82 12.08 -9.19 -5.48
C ASP A 82 13.20 -9.16 -4.45
N SER A 83 13.45 -10.29 -3.80
CA SER A 83 14.49 -10.35 -2.77
C SER A 83 15.92 -10.30 -3.30
N ILE A 84 16.12 -10.35 -4.62
CA ILE A 84 17.45 -10.20 -5.22
C ILE A 84 17.81 -8.72 -5.32
N THR A 85 16.85 -7.88 -5.70
CA THR A 85 17.08 -6.48 -6.09
C THR A 85 16.39 -5.45 -5.20
N GLU A 86 15.62 -5.86 -4.18
CA GLU A 86 14.86 -4.97 -3.31
C GLU A 86 15.07 -5.28 -1.83
N TYR A 87 15.06 -4.22 -1.01
CA TYR A 87 14.93 -4.37 0.44
C TYR A 87 13.46 -4.63 0.78
N ILE A 88 13.19 -5.70 1.52
CA ILE A 88 11.81 -6.12 1.81
C ILE A 88 11.54 -6.06 3.30
N PHE A 89 10.56 -5.25 3.69
CA PHE A 89 10.02 -5.16 5.04
C PHE A 89 8.68 -5.88 5.08
N TYR A 90 8.51 -6.72 6.10
CA TYR A 90 7.24 -7.41 6.36
C TYR A 90 6.50 -6.70 7.49
N GLY A 91 5.17 -6.77 7.47
CA GLY A 91 4.32 -6.28 8.57
C GLY A 91 3.82 -4.84 8.42
N PHE A 92 3.16 -4.36 9.47
CA PHE A 92 2.34 -3.13 9.47
C PHE A 92 3.04 -1.91 10.04
N ASP A 93 4.24 -2.08 10.60
CA ASP A 93 4.98 -0.94 11.10
C ASP A 93 5.47 -0.13 9.88
N GLY A 94 4.95 1.08 9.71
CA GLY A 94 5.40 2.00 8.68
C GLY A 94 6.88 2.34 8.80
N LEU A 95 7.43 2.99 7.78
CA LEU A 95 8.83 3.39 7.71
C LEU A 95 8.95 4.91 7.91
N ILE A 96 9.88 5.34 8.75
CA ILE A 96 10.31 6.74 8.78
C ILE A 96 11.61 6.81 7.98
N TYR A 97 11.74 7.76 7.07
CA TYR A 97 12.94 7.89 6.25
C TYR A 97 13.32 9.33 6.01
N LYS A 98 14.59 9.54 5.67
CA LYS A 98 15.15 10.84 5.33
C LYS A 98 16.26 10.66 4.30
N ALA A 99 16.15 11.39 3.19
CA ALA A 99 17.23 11.51 2.22
C ALA A 99 18.19 12.61 2.67
N VAL A 100 19.48 12.28 2.80
CA VAL A 100 20.55 13.23 3.13
C VAL A 100 21.74 12.94 2.22
N ASN A 101 22.09 13.90 1.36
CA ASN A 101 23.13 13.72 0.34
C ASN A 101 22.89 12.43 -0.46
N ASP A 102 23.85 11.51 -0.49
CA ASP A 102 23.81 10.24 -1.22
C ASP A 102 23.27 9.08 -0.39
N THR A 103 22.58 9.37 0.73
CA THR A 103 22.14 8.34 1.67
C THR A 103 20.65 8.45 1.95
N LEU A 104 19.94 7.34 1.81
CA LEU A 104 18.61 7.15 2.33
C LEU A 104 18.69 6.50 3.71
N LYS A 105 18.42 7.29 4.76
CA LYS A 105 18.29 6.77 6.12
C LYS A 105 16.89 6.25 6.34
N ILE A 106 16.77 5.05 6.88
CA ILE A 106 15.49 4.39 7.11
C ILE A 106 15.44 3.86 8.53
N TYR A 107 14.45 4.35 9.25
CA TYR A 107 14.12 3.98 10.61
C TYR A 107 12.91 3.07 10.57
N SER A 108 13.08 1.88 11.12
CA SER A 108 12.06 0.83 11.08
C SER A 108 12.05 0.06 12.38
N ARG A 109 10.90 -0.52 12.75
CA ARG A 109 10.79 -1.40 13.92
C ARG A 109 11.19 -2.84 13.62
N GLN A 110 11.37 -3.16 12.35
CA GLN A 110 11.65 -4.50 11.85
C GLN A 110 12.82 -4.47 10.88
N LYS A 111 13.68 -5.49 10.94
CA LYS A 111 14.78 -5.62 9.98
C LYS A 111 14.24 -6.05 8.61
N PRO A 112 14.67 -5.42 7.52
CA PRO A 112 14.32 -5.90 6.20
C PRO A 112 15.11 -7.15 5.84
N LYS A 113 14.59 -7.91 4.87
CA LYS A 113 15.41 -8.81 4.06
C LYS A 113 16.27 -7.94 3.14
N ILE A 114 17.59 -8.10 3.28
CA ILE A 114 18.57 -7.33 2.49
C ILE A 114 18.76 -8.05 1.14
N PRO A 115 18.70 -7.32 0.02
CA PRO A 115 18.94 -7.85 -1.31
C PRO A 115 20.41 -8.29 -1.50
N THR A 116 20.61 -9.28 -2.36
CA THR A 116 21.97 -9.72 -2.74
C THR A 116 22.60 -8.85 -3.83
N ASP A 117 21.78 -8.19 -4.64
CA ASP A 117 22.21 -7.44 -5.83
C ASP A 117 21.40 -6.15 -5.98
N PHE A 118 21.63 -5.21 -5.07
CA PHE A 118 20.99 -3.89 -5.09
C PHE A 118 21.85 -2.89 -5.87
N ASP A 119 21.48 -2.65 -7.12
CA ASP A 119 22.20 -1.71 -8.00
C ASP A 119 21.71 -0.27 -7.80
N SER A 120 22.42 0.50 -6.97
CA SER A 120 22.16 1.92 -6.75
C SER A 120 23.42 2.69 -6.35
N GLU A 121 23.52 3.93 -6.83
CA GLU A 121 24.53 4.89 -6.34
C GLU A 121 24.17 5.51 -4.99
N VAL A 122 22.93 5.30 -4.51
CA VAL A 122 22.43 5.79 -3.22
C VAL A 122 22.65 4.73 -2.15
N TYR A 123 23.31 5.11 -1.07
CA TYR A 123 23.52 4.25 0.09
C TYR A 123 22.24 4.14 0.93
N ILE A 124 21.89 2.92 1.33
CA ILE A 124 20.78 2.67 2.25
C ILE A 124 21.34 2.45 3.66
N ASP A 125 21.01 3.33 4.58
CA ASP A 125 21.38 3.22 6.00
C ASP A 125 20.15 2.78 6.81
N LEU A 126 20.21 1.56 7.34
CA LEU A 126 19.10 0.90 8.03
C LEU A 126 19.27 0.98 9.54
N ILE A 127 18.33 1.64 10.22
CA ILE A 127 18.33 1.85 11.66
C ILE A 127 17.10 1.18 12.27
N GLU A 128 17.33 0.13 13.06
CA GLU A 128 16.28 -0.59 13.77
C GLU A 128 15.94 0.11 15.09
N ILE A 129 14.71 0.58 15.24
CA ILE A 129 14.20 1.27 16.43
C ILE A 129 13.32 0.31 17.24
N LYS A 130 13.87 -0.23 18.31
CA LYS A 130 13.15 -1.15 19.21
C LYS A 130 12.34 -0.44 20.29
N ASN A 131 12.74 0.77 20.65
CA ASN A 131 12.14 1.51 21.77
C ASN A 131 10.96 2.38 21.29
N ASN A 132 9.81 2.24 21.94
CA ASN A 132 8.61 3.01 21.60
C ASN A 132 8.78 4.52 21.82
N SER A 133 9.52 4.95 22.84
CA SER A 133 9.78 6.37 23.10
C SER A 133 10.61 7.00 21.98
N GLU A 134 11.63 6.30 21.51
CA GLU A 134 12.47 6.74 20.39
C GLU A 134 11.66 6.83 19.09
N TRP A 135 10.85 5.80 18.81
CA TRP A 135 9.94 5.79 17.68
C TRP A 135 8.96 6.97 17.68
N ASN A 136 8.35 7.25 18.84
CA ASN A 136 7.40 8.35 18.97
C ASN A 136 8.07 9.73 18.82
N LYS A 137 9.32 9.89 19.26
CA LYS A 137 10.10 11.12 19.03
C LYS A 137 10.35 11.33 17.54
N LEU A 138 10.82 10.30 16.82
CA LEU A 138 11.02 10.38 15.37
C LEU A 138 9.72 10.71 14.62
N LYS A 139 8.58 10.19 15.08
CA LYS A 139 7.26 10.56 14.53
C LYS A 139 6.91 12.04 14.74
N GLN A 140 7.35 12.67 15.82
CA GLN A 140 7.14 14.10 16.04
C GLN A 140 8.04 14.97 15.16
N GLU A 141 9.23 14.46 14.79
CA GLU A 141 10.21 15.13 13.93
C GLU A 141 9.88 15.03 12.42
N ILE A 142 8.73 14.48 12.03
CA ILE A 142 8.27 14.43 10.62
C ILE A 142 8.22 15.83 9.98
N HIS A 143 8.12 16.90 10.76
CA HIS A 143 8.16 18.26 10.26
C HIS A 143 9.57 18.77 9.88
N ASP A 144 10.64 18.08 10.31
CA ASP A 144 12.06 18.49 10.15
C ASP A 144 12.78 17.71 9.03
N GLY A 145 12.06 17.48 7.93
CA GLY A 145 12.55 16.79 6.73
C GLY A 145 12.57 15.27 6.82
N PHE A 146 12.07 14.68 7.91
CA PHE A 146 11.73 13.26 7.96
C PHE A 146 10.39 13.02 7.26
N GLN A 147 10.22 11.84 6.66
CA GLN A 147 8.99 11.45 5.99
C GLN A 147 8.52 10.12 6.56
N TYR A 148 7.20 9.96 6.68
CA TYR A 148 6.58 8.70 7.05
C TYR A 148 5.97 8.05 5.80
N PHE A 149 6.16 6.75 5.67
CA PHE A 149 5.47 5.91 4.71
C PHE A 149 4.74 4.86 5.51
N GLU A 150 3.41 4.91 5.46
CA GLU A 150 2.58 4.02 6.25
C GLU A 150 2.72 2.60 5.77
#